data_AF-A0AA35U322-F1
#
_entry.id   AF-A0AA35U322-F1
#
_cell.length_a   1.000
_cell.length_b   1.000
_cell.length_c   1.000
_cell.angle_alpha   90.00
_cell.angle_beta   90.00
_cell.angle_gamma   90.00
#
_symmetry.space_group_name_H-M   'P 1'
#
loop_
_entity.id
_entity.type
_entity.pdbx_description
1 polymer ?
#
loop_
_entity_poly.entity_id
_entity_poly.type
_entity_poly.pdbx_seq_one_letter_code
_entity_poly.pdbx_strand_id
1 'polypeptide(L)'
;MGSGCGVRKVRITNNARSESLQQTPKPNPNLTKNLSSSSSDKNAAPTAAFNSKQTPAERIAEYIVIFGPVAQGEMETFRIPASITLAQGLLESGNGSGRLAQEANNHFGIKCHTGWNGKRIYHDDDRKGECFRVYQNPISSYRDHSLFLTERRRYAFLFDFNPTDYKAWARGLKKAGYATDPKYPQKLISLIERYQLDRFDKQIKFKKRKKKTLSKAPVSSILHTVALGDTLYSIARKYNVALEALIRLNTIENNTIYPGQKLKVPQ
;
A
#
# COMPACT_ATOMS: atom_id res chain seq x y z
N MET A 1 -51.26 47.22 -7.22
CA MET A 1 -51.20 45.74 -7.25
C MET A 1 -49.81 45.32 -6.83
N GLY A 2 -49.63 44.96 -5.56
CA GLY A 2 -48.36 44.49 -5.02
C GLY A 2 -48.58 43.11 -4.42
N SER A 3 -47.80 42.12 -4.88
CA SER A 3 -47.82 40.77 -4.33
C SER A 3 -46.39 40.29 -4.19
N GLY A 4 -45.90 40.31 -2.95
CA GLY A 4 -44.64 39.66 -2.55
C GLY A 4 -44.79 38.14 -2.57
N CYS A 5 -43.75 37.47 -3.05
CA CYS A 5 -43.68 36.01 -3.04
C CYS A 5 -42.77 35.55 -1.91
N GLY A 6 -43.35 34.81 -0.96
CA GLY A 6 -42.74 34.41 0.31
C GLY A 6 -41.67 33.33 0.17
N VAL A 7 -40.60 33.54 0.93
CA VAL A 7 -39.52 32.57 1.19
C VAL A 7 -40.06 31.43 2.05
N ARG A 8 -40.08 30.20 1.53
CA ARG A 8 -40.35 29.00 2.33
C ARG A 8 -39.09 28.57 3.08
N LYS A 9 -39.05 28.85 4.38
CA LYS A 9 -38.09 28.25 5.33
C LYS A 9 -38.43 26.77 5.53
N VAL A 10 -37.55 25.86 5.14
CA VAL A 10 -37.64 24.44 5.50
C VAL A 10 -36.95 24.25 6.85
N ARG A 11 -37.73 23.73 7.81
CA ARG A 11 -37.35 23.45 9.20
C ARG A 11 -36.41 22.24 9.24
N ILE A 12 -35.17 22.44 9.69
CA ILE A 12 -34.23 21.34 10.00
C ILE A 12 -34.72 20.66 11.27
N THR A 13 -35.24 19.44 11.16
CA THR A 13 -35.45 18.55 12.31
C THR A 13 -34.21 17.69 12.51
N ASN A 14 -33.47 17.98 13.58
CA ASN A 14 -32.40 17.14 14.08
C ASN A 14 -32.99 15.80 14.53
N ASN A 15 -32.68 14.72 13.82
CA ASN A 15 -32.86 13.37 14.34
C ASN A 15 -31.50 12.68 14.40
N ALA A 16 -30.81 12.90 15.52
CA ALA A 16 -29.60 12.17 15.88
C ALA A 16 -30.02 10.75 16.28
N ARG A 17 -30.03 9.83 15.32
CA ARG A 17 -30.07 8.40 15.62
C ARG A 17 -28.62 7.93 15.73
N SER A 18 -28.19 7.72 16.97
CA SER A 18 -26.94 7.06 17.32
C SER A 18 -26.93 5.65 16.71
N GLU A 19 -26.24 5.47 15.59
CA GLU A 19 -25.86 4.13 15.12
C GLU A 19 -24.84 3.57 16.12
N SER A 20 -25.23 2.48 16.76
CA SER A 20 -24.38 1.71 17.66
C SER A 20 -23.12 1.25 16.93
N LEU A 21 -21.99 1.21 17.64
CA LEU A 21 -20.75 0.56 17.23
C LEU A 21 -21.04 -0.92 16.90
N GLN A 22 -21.40 -1.22 15.66
CA GLN A 22 -21.64 -2.58 15.21
C GLN A 22 -20.31 -3.33 15.13
N GLN A 23 -20.27 -4.49 15.77
CA GLN A 23 -19.17 -5.45 15.76
C GLN A 23 -18.68 -5.73 14.34
N THR A 24 -17.36 -5.77 14.18
CA THR A 24 -16.71 -6.18 12.92
C THR A 24 -17.26 -7.54 12.47
N PRO A 25 -17.71 -7.71 11.21
CA PRO A 25 -18.11 -9.02 10.71
C PRO A 25 -16.94 -9.99 10.88
N LYS A 26 -17.18 -11.09 11.62
CA LYS A 26 -16.17 -12.13 11.84
C LYS A 26 -15.85 -12.78 10.48
N PRO A 27 -14.57 -12.99 10.14
CA PRO A 27 -14.22 -13.71 8.92
C PRO A 27 -14.84 -15.11 8.92
N ASN A 28 -15.28 -15.57 7.74
CA ASN A 28 -15.83 -16.91 7.55
C ASN A 28 -14.80 -17.97 8.05
N PRO A 29 -15.18 -18.87 8.99
CA PRO A 29 -14.27 -19.87 9.55
C PRO A 29 -13.62 -20.80 8.52
N ASN A 30 -14.23 -20.96 7.34
CA ASN A 30 -13.70 -21.77 6.25
C ASN A 30 -12.55 -21.10 5.49
N LEU A 31 -12.44 -19.76 5.50
CA LEU A 31 -11.32 -19.03 4.88
C LEU A 31 -10.01 -19.24 5.66
N THR A 32 -10.09 -19.24 6.99
CA THR A 32 -8.92 -19.47 7.87
C THR A 32 -8.38 -20.89 7.80
N LYS A 33 -9.22 -21.88 7.48
CA LYS A 33 -8.79 -23.28 7.29
C LYS A 33 -8.06 -23.49 5.96
N ASN A 34 -8.52 -22.88 4.87
CA ASN A 34 -7.88 -23.06 3.55
C ASN A 34 -6.50 -22.41 3.40
N LEU A 35 -6.19 -21.35 4.17
CA LEU A 35 -4.83 -20.80 4.25
C LEU A 35 -3.85 -21.71 5.01
N SER A 36 -4.36 -22.61 5.86
CA SER A 36 -3.54 -23.53 6.66
C SER A 36 -3.26 -24.88 5.97
N SER A 37 -3.95 -25.19 4.87
CA SER A 37 -3.82 -26.47 4.14
C SER A 37 -3.06 -26.38 2.81
N SER A 38 -2.67 -25.19 2.35
CA SER A 38 -1.85 -25.01 1.13
C SER A 38 -0.38 -24.78 1.48
N SER A 39 0.25 -25.73 2.17
CA SER A 39 1.70 -25.75 2.40
C SER A 39 2.37 -26.70 1.40
N SER A 40 2.50 -26.27 0.14
CA SER A 40 3.41 -26.92 -0.82
C SER A 40 3.79 -26.09 -2.05
N ASP A 41 3.39 -24.81 -2.18
CA ASP A 41 3.92 -23.95 -3.25
C ASP A 41 4.02 -22.48 -2.80
N LYS A 42 5.25 -22.00 -2.57
CA LYS A 42 5.54 -20.61 -2.14
C LYS A 42 5.38 -19.56 -3.25
N ASN A 43 4.94 -19.95 -4.45
CA ASN A 43 4.84 -19.09 -5.63
C ASN A 43 3.43 -18.97 -6.23
N ALA A 44 2.42 -19.61 -5.63
CA ALA A 44 1.02 -19.40 -6.04
C ALA A 44 0.44 -18.23 -5.23
N ALA A 45 0.40 -17.04 -5.82
CA ALA A 45 -0.38 -15.95 -5.26
C ALA A 45 -1.87 -16.34 -5.26
N PRO A 46 -2.63 -16.11 -4.19
CA PRO A 46 -4.07 -16.31 -4.21
C PRO A 46 -4.64 -15.41 -5.31
N THR A 47 -5.10 -16.04 -6.39
CA THR A 47 -5.94 -15.37 -7.38
C THR A 47 -7.23 -15.05 -6.65
N ALA A 48 -7.45 -13.78 -6.34
CA ALA A 48 -8.71 -13.31 -5.78
C ALA A 48 -9.78 -13.36 -6.89
N ALA A 49 -10.16 -14.57 -7.31
CA ALA A 49 -11.33 -14.79 -8.14
C ALA A 49 -12.56 -14.57 -7.24
N PHE A 50 -12.94 -13.30 -7.09
CA PHE A 50 -14.08 -12.90 -6.27
C PHE A 50 -15.36 -13.50 -6.83
N ASN A 51 -16.06 -14.29 -6.00
CA ASN A 51 -17.32 -14.91 -6.35
C ASN A 51 -18.45 -13.86 -6.34
N SER A 52 -19.20 -13.74 -7.44
CA SER A 52 -20.23 -12.70 -7.64
C SER A 52 -21.37 -12.71 -6.63
N LYS A 53 -21.46 -13.74 -5.77
CA LYS A 53 -22.49 -13.92 -4.74
C LYS A 53 -22.14 -13.32 -3.37
N GLN A 54 -20.93 -12.80 -3.17
CA GLN A 54 -20.53 -12.27 -1.86
C GLN A 54 -21.20 -10.92 -1.54
N THR A 55 -21.50 -10.70 -0.26
CA THR A 55 -21.88 -9.38 0.23
C THR A 55 -20.68 -8.42 0.25
N PRO A 56 -20.88 -7.09 0.26
CA PRO A 56 -19.79 -6.12 0.41
C PRO A 56 -18.95 -6.35 1.68
N ALA A 57 -19.59 -6.74 2.79
CA ALA A 57 -18.93 -6.99 4.06
C ALA A 57 -18.00 -8.22 3.99
N GLU A 58 -18.44 -9.30 3.35
CA GLU A 58 -17.64 -10.51 3.15
C GLU A 58 -16.42 -10.24 2.27
N ARG A 59 -16.60 -9.48 1.16
CA ARG A 59 -15.46 -9.09 0.31
C ARG A 59 -14.41 -8.30 1.07
N ILE A 60 -14.84 -7.36 1.90
CA ILE A 60 -13.91 -6.57 2.73
C ILE A 60 -13.17 -7.47 3.72
N ALA A 61 -13.89 -8.36 4.41
CA ALA A 61 -13.28 -9.29 5.35
C ALA A 61 -12.25 -10.21 4.66
N GLU A 62 -12.59 -10.77 3.50
CA GLU A 62 -11.68 -11.58 2.68
C GLU A 62 -10.46 -10.79 2.22
N TYR A 63 -10.66 -9.58 1.70
CA TYR A 63 -9.57 -8.70 1.27
C TYR A 63 -8.58 -8.43 2.42
N ILE A 64 -9.10 -8.13 3.62
CA ILE A 64 -8.29 -7.90 4.82
C ILE A 64 -7.51 -9.15 5.23
N VAL A 65 -8.13 -10.33 5.14
CA VAL A 65 -7.47 -11.61 5.45
C VAL A 65 -6.32 -11.89 4.48
N ILE A 66 -6.55 -11.70 3.17
CA ILE A 66 -5.56 -11.97 2.14
C ILE A 66 -4.39 -10.96 2.20
N PHE A 67 -4.71 -9.67 2.28
CA PHE A 67 -3.71 -8.61 2.11
C PHE A 67 -3.16 -8.02 3.40
N GLY A 68 -3.75 -8.32 4.56
CA GLY A 68 -3.23 -7.90 5.86
C GLY A 68 -1.76 -8.30 6.07
N PRO A 69 -1.41 -9.60 5.96
CA PRO A 69 -0.01 -10.05 6.08
C PRO A 69 0.91 -9.47 5.00
N VAL A 70 0.39 -9.23 3.78
CA VAL A 70 1.17 -8.60 2.70
C VAL A 70 1.53 -7.17 3.08
N ALA A 71 0.54 -6.38 3.53
CA ALA A 71 0.76 -5.01 3.99
C ALA A 71 1.71 -4.95 5.20
N GLN A 72 1.69 -5.93 6.09
CA GLN A 72 2.67 -6.05 7.18
C GLN A 72 4.10 -6.27 6.66
N GLY A 73 4.29 -7.18 5.70
CA GLY A 73 5.60 -7.41 5.09
C GLY A 73 6.13 -6.16 4.37
N GLU A 74 5.24 -5.42 3.71
CA GLU A 74 5.57 -4.11 3.12
C GLU A 74 5.92 -3.07 4.19
N MET A 75 5.22 -3.03 5.32
CA MET A 75 5.56 -2.16 6.45
C MET A 75 6.92 -2.51 7.08
N GLU A 76 7.25 -3.79 7.21
CA GLU A 76 8.55 -4.23 7.74
C GLU A 76 9.72 -3.76 6.86
N THR A 77 9.52 -3.83 5.54
CA THR A 77 10.52 -3.48 4.53
C THR A 77 10.61 -1.96 4.33
N PHE A 78 9.48 -1.32 4.03
CA PHE A 78 9.44 0.07 3.57
C PHE A 78 9.01 1.07 4.64
N ARG A 79 8.61 0.62 5.84
CA ARG A 79 8.19 1.47 6.96
C ARG A 79 6.94 2.33 6.71
N ILE A 80 6.14 1.98 5.72
CA ILE A 80 4.80 2.53 5.52
C ILE A 80 3.84 1.77 6.45
N PRO A 81 2.99 2.43 7.27
CA PRO A 81 2.04 1.73 8.14
C PRO A 81 1.22 0.70 7.35
N ALA A 82 1.15 -0.55 7.82
CA ALA A 82 0.41 -1.61 7.16
C ALA A 82 -1.08 -1.25 7.03
N SER A 83 -1.62 -0.57 8.05
CA SER A 83 -2.98 -0.03 8.06
C SER A 83 -3.22 0.96 6.93
N ILE A 84 -2.25 1.82 6.60
CA ILE A 84 -2.32 2.77 5.48
C ILE A 84 -2.33 2.02 4.15
N THR A 85 -1.36 1.14 3.93
CA THR A 85 -1.26 0.35 2.69
C THR A 85 -2.54 -0.46 2.45
N LEU A 86 -3.07 -1.10 3.50
CA LEU A 86 -4.28 -1.91 3.40
C LEU A 86 -5.55 -1.06 3.19
N ALA A 87 -5.66 0.09 3.86
CA ALA A 87 -6.79 1.01 3.68
C ALA A 87 -6.81 1.62 2.28
N GLN A 88 -5.64 2.01 1.75
CA GLN A 88 -5.50 2.46 0.36
C GLN A 88 -5.88 1.32 -0.59
N GLY A 89 -5.34 0.11 -0.38
CA GLY A 89 -5.72 -1.06 -1.19
C GLY A 89 -7.23 -1.29 -1.22
N LEU A 90 -7.91 -1.29 -0.07
CA LEU A 90 -9.38 -1.41 0.00
C LEU A 90 -10.10 -0.30 -0.78
N LEU A 91 -9.69 0.95 -0.57
CA LEU A 91 -10.33 2.11 -1.18
C LEU A 91 -10.14 2.16 -2.69
N GLU A 92 -8.89 2.09 -3.16
CA GLU A 92 -8.52 2.27 -4.57
C GLU A 92 -8.96 1.09 -5.43
N SER A 93 -8.96 -0.14 -4.89
CA SER A 93 -9.37 -1.33 -5.63
C SER A 93 -10.87 -1.62 -5.55
N GLY A 94 -11.66 -0.82 -4.81
CA GLY A 94 -13.05 -1.16 -4.52
C GLY A 94 -13.16 -2.52 -3.81
N ASN A 95 -12.31 -2.75 -2.81
CA ASN A 95 -12.17 -4.02 -2.09
C ASN A 95 -11.85 -5.21 -3.03
N GLY A 96 -11.03 -4.97 -4.05
CA GLY A 96 -10.60 -5.95 -5.06
C GLY A 96 -11.57 -6.14 -6.22
N SER A 97 -12.74 -5.48 -6.21
CA SER A 97 -13.75 -5.62 -7.27
C SER A 97 -13.61 -4.61 -8.41
N GLY A 98 -12.75 -3.61 -8.29
CA GLY A 98 -12.50 -2.64 -9.34
C GLY A 98 -11.85 -3.29 -10.57
N ARG A 99 -12.16 -2.75 -11.75
CA ARG A 99 -11.67 -3.27 -13.04
C ARG A 99 -10.14 -3.43 -13.08
N LEU A 100 -9.41 -2.42 -12.63
CA LEU A 100 -7.93 -2.46 -12.59
C LEU A 100 -7.41 -3.55 -11.65
N ALA A 101 -8.10 -3.82 -10.54
CA ALA A 101 -7.73 -4.89 -9.62
C ALA A 101 -7.98 -6.26 -10.26
N GLN A 102 -9.14 -6.47 -10.89
CA GLN A 102 -9.51 -7.76 -11.48
C GLN A 102 -8.73 -8.09 -12.77
N GLU A 103 -8.61 -7.13 -13.70
CA GLU A 103 -8.03 -7.38 -15.02
C GLU A 103 -6.51 -7.15 -15.05
N ALA A 104 -5.99 -6.28 -14.19
CA ALA A 104 -4.60 -5.84 -14.22
C ALA A 104 -3.83 -6.13 -12.94
N ASN A 105 -4.46 -6.74 -11.93
CA ASN A 105 -3.89 -6.92 -10.59
C ASN A 105 -3.37 -5.61 -9.98
N ASN A 106 -3.91 -4.45 -10.39
CA ASN A 106 -3.46 -3.14 -9.97
C ASN A 106 -4.41 -2.60 -8.90
N HIS A 107 -4.07 -2.84 -7.64
CA HIS A 107 -4.92 -2.50 -6.49
C HIS A 107 -4.84 -1.04 -6.05
N PHE A 108 -3.90 -0.26 -6.60
CA PHE A 108 -3.60 1.11 -6.17
C PHE A 108 -3.74 2.14 -7.29
N GLY A 109 -4.23 1.73 -8.46
CA GLY A 109 -4.39 2.62 -9.62
C GLY A 109 -3.06 3.22 -10.11
N ILE A 110 -1.94 2.50 -10.01
CA ILE A 110 -0.63 3.06 -10.39
C ILE A 110 -0.58 3.27 -11.90
N LYS A 111 -0.45 4.54 -12.29
CA LYS A 111 -0.35 4.97 -13.69
C LYS A 111 0.99 4.57 -14.32
N CYS A 112 1.01 4.42 -15.64
CA CYS A 112 2.23 4.26 -16.41
C CYS A 112 3.03 5.56 -16.34
N HIS A 113 4.11 5.57 -15.59
CA HIS A 113 5.06 6.68 -15.57
C HIS A 113 6.21 6.41 -16.55
N THR A 114 6.96 7.45 -16.88
CA THR A 114 8.19 7.37 -17.66
C THR A 114 9.08 6.24 -17.15
N GLY A 115 9.49 5.32 -18.04
CA GLY A 115 10.29 4.15 -17.70
C GLY A 115 9.49 2.86 -17.43
N TRP A 116 8.15 2.89 -17.43
CA TRP A 116 7.37 1.65 -17.34
C TRP A 116 7.39 0.86 -18.65
N ASN A 117 8.10 -0.27 -18.64
CA ASN A 117 8.25 -1.17 -19.80
C ASN A 117 7.42 -2.46 -19.67
N GLY A 118 6.63 -2.59 -18.59
CA GLY A 118 5.77 -3.75 -18.37
C GLY A 118 4.45 -3.67 -19.16
N LYS A 119 3.59 -4.67 -18.94
CA LYS A 119 2.23 -4.72 -19.51
C LYS A 119 1.40 -3.49 -19.07
N ARG A 120 0.44 -3.11 -19.91
CA ARG A 120 -0.37 -1.89 -19.75
C ARG A 120 -1.84 -2.20 -19.99
N ILE A 121 -2.69 -1.46 -19.30
CA ILE A 121 -4.14 -1.41 -19.55
C ILE A 121 -4.55 0.07 -19.60
N TYR A 122 -5.57 0.38 -20.40
CA TYR A 122 -6.11 1.72 -20.50
C TYR A 122 -7.47 1.81 -19.81
N HIS A 123 -7.70 2.90 -19.10
CA HIS A 123 -8.93 3.18 -18.37
C HIS A 123 -9.17 4.69 -18.31
N ASP A 124 -10.44 5.09 -18.33
CA ASP A 124 -10.84 6.48 -18.19
C ASP A 124 -11.01 6.76 -16.69
N ASP A 125 -10.14 7.61 -16.12
CA ASP A 125 -10.15 7.98 -14.70
C ASP A 125 -10.24 9.50 -14.56
N ASP A 126 -9.11 10.21 -14.47
CA ASP A 126 -9.08 11.68 -14.52
C ASP A 126 -9.20 12.20 -15.96
N ARG A 127 -8.67 11.43 -16.92
CA ARG A 127 -8.70 11.74 -18.36
C ARG A 127 -9.07 10.48 -19.14
N LYS A 128 -9.54 10.67 -20.37
CA LYS A 128 -9.76 9.56 -21.30
C LYS A 128 -8.44 8.89 -21.67
N GLY A 129 -8.43 7.56 -21.67
CA GLY A 129 -7.32 6.74 -22.13
C GLY A 129 -6.08 6.81 -21.25
N GLU A 130 -6.23 6.97 -19.93
CA GLU A 130 -5.08 6.93 -19.03
C GLU A 130 -4.48 5.52 -18.98
N CYS A 131 -3.15 5.46 -18.99
CA CYS A 131 -2.39 4.22 -18.94
C CYS A 131 -2.14 3.80 -17.50
N PHE A 132 -2.42 2.54 -17.19
CA PHE A 132 -2.17 1.91 -15.90
C PHE A 132 -1.27 0.69 -16.05
N ARG A 133 -0.46 0.44 -15.03
CA ARG A 133 0.44 -0.73 -14.97
C ARG A 133 -0.39 -2.00 -14.81
N VAL A 134 0.05 -3.07 -15.47
CA VAL A 134 -0.49 -4.43 -15.30
C VAL A 134 0.55 -5.28 -14.61
N TYR A 135 0.12 -6.01 -13.59
CA TYR A 135 0.99 -6.87 -12.78
C TYR A 135 0.63 -8.34 -12.95
N GLN A 136 1.60 -9.20 -12.68
CA GLN A 136 1.41 -10.66 -12.70
C GLN A 136 0.47 -11.14 -11.60
N ASN A 137 0.47 -10.47 -10.45
CA ASN A 137 -0.37 -10.79 -9.30
C ASN A 137 -0.59 -9.54 -8.41
N PRO A 138 -1.59 -9.55 -7.52
CA PRO A 138 -1.89 -8.42 -6.65
C PRO A 138 -0.71 -7.98 -5.76
N ILE A 139 0.05 -8.93 -5.22
CA ILE A 139 1.21 -8.68 -4.34
C ILE A 139 2.26 -7.80 -5.04
N SER A 140 2.44 -7.98 -6.34
CA SER A 140 3.35 -7.15 -7.14
C SER A 140 2.91 -5.68 -7.18
N SER A 141 1.59 -5.40 -7.17
CA SER A 141 1.08 -4.02 -7.08
C SER A 141 1.25 -3.41 -5.69
N TYR A 142 1.16 -4.21 -4.62
CA TYR A 142 1.49 -3.78 -3.25
C TYR A 142 2.94 -3.37 -3.14
N ARG A 143 3.84 -4.18 -3.69
CA ARG A 143 5.27 -3.86 -3.74
C ARG A 143 5.54 -2.59 -4.54
N ASP A 144 4.94 -2.46 -5.71
CA ASP A 144 5.13 -1.27 -6.56
C ASP A 144 4.55 0.00 -5.93
N HIS A 145 3.46 -0.12 -5.17
CA HIS A 145 2.92 0.97 -4.35
C HIS A 145 3.90 1.42 -3.26
N SER A 146 4.52 0.48 -2.53
CA SER A 146 5.53 0.81 -1.53
C SER A 146 6.74 1.53 -2.14
N LEU A 147 7.17 1.10 -3.32
CA LEU A 147 8.24 1.76 -4.08
C LEU A 147 7.83 3.15 -4.54
N PHE A 148 6.61 3.29 -5.05
CA PHE A 148 6.07 4.58 -5.47
C PHE A 148 6.12 5.63 -4.34
N LEU A 149 5.80 5.23 -3.11
CA LEU A 149 5.87 6.12 -1.95
C LEU A 149 7.31 6.36 -1.46
N THR A 150 8.18 5.35 -1.49
CA THR A 150 9.55 5.48 -0.97
C THR A 150 10.53 6.15 -1.92
N GLU A 151 10.37 6.00 -3.23
CA GLU A 151 11.31 6.51 -4.24
C GLU A 151 11.05 7.98 -4.63
N ARG A 152 9.87 8.52 -4.32
CA ARG A 152 9.50 9.88 -4.73
C ARG A 152 9.72 10.88 -3.61
N ARG A 153 10.63 11.83 -3.84
CA ARG A 153 10.99 12.90 -2.91
C ARG A 153 9.79 13.62 -2.26
N ARG A 154 8.68 13.81 -2.98
CA ARG A 154 7.48 14.48 -2.45
C ARG A 154 6.84 13.75 -1.25
N TYR A 155 7.10 12.45 -1.09
CA TYR A 155 6.60 11.62 0.01
C TYR A 155 7.65 11.38 1.11
N ALA A 156 8.90 11.82 0.92
CA ALA A 156 10.00 11.51 1.84
C ALA A 156 9.72 11.92 3.30
N PHE A 157 9.06 13.07 3.50
CA PHE A 157 8.72 13.56 4.84
C PHE A 157 7.70 12.68 5.59
N LEU A 158 6.98 11.78 4.91
CA LEU A 158 6.07 10.84 5.58
C LEU A 158 6.82 9.86 6.47
N PHE A 159 8.05 9.53 6.10
CA PHE A 159 8.90 8.58 6.81
C PHE A 159 9.54 9.17 8.07
N ASP A 160 9.39 10.48 8.31
CA ASP A 160 9.74 11.14 9.57
C ASP A 160 8.66 10.93 10.65
N PHE A 161 7.45 10.52 10.26
CA PHE A 161 6.38 10.21 11.20
C PHE A 161 6.59 8.86 11.87
N ASN A 162 5.99 8.69 13.04
CA ASN A 162 5.95 7.40 13.69
C ASN A 162 5.28 6.37 12.74
N PRO A 163 5.89 5.21 12.48
CA PRO A 163 5.35 4.19 11.57
C PRO A 163 4.03 3.56 12.05
N THR A 164 3.53 3.88 13.24
CA THR A 164 2.20 3.48 13.70
C THR A 164 1.19 4.64 13.75
N ASP A 165 1.60 5.87 13.43
CA ASP A 165 0.71 7.04 13.38
C ASP A 165 0.06 7.18 12.01
N TYR A 166 -0.90 6.27 11.73
CA TYR A 166 -1.65 6.30 10.49
C TYR A 166 -2.43 7.60 10.27
N LYS A 167 -2.76 8.35 11.33
CA LYS A 167 -3.49 9.63 11.21
C LYS A 167 -2.58 10.72 10.63
N ALA A 168 -1.33 10.80 11.09
CA ALA A 168 -0.32 11.68 10.50
C ALA A 168 -0.04 11.28 9.04
N TRP A 169 0.13 9.98 8.77
CA TRP A 169 0.35 9.46 7.42
C TRP A 169 -0.80 9.79 6.46
N ALA A 170 -2.06 9.58 6.84
CA ALA A 170 -3.21 9.87 5.99
C ALA A 170 -3.30 11.36 5.61
N ARG A 171 -3.05 12.27 6.56
CA ARG A 171 -2.99 13.71 6.29
C ARG A 171 -1.77 14.08 5.45
N GLY A 172 -0.64 13.45 5.74
CA GLY A 172 0.60 13.62 5.01
C GLY A 172 0.49 13.22 3.54
N LEU A 173 -0.12 12.06 3.24
CA LEU A 173 -0.37 11.61 1.86
C LEU A 173 -1.17 12.64 1.06
N LYS A 174 -2.22 13.21 1.67
CA LYS A 174 -2.99 14.30 1.06
C LYS A 174 -2.14 15.55 0.85
N LYS A 175 -1.38 15.99 1.86
CA LYS A 175 -0.47 17.14 1.76
C LYS A 175 0.59 16.94 0.68
N ALA A 176 1.12 15.72 0.57
CA ALA A 176 2.08 15.33 -0.45
C ALA A 176 1.43 15.26 -1.84
N GLY A 177 0.09 15.29 -1.94
CA GLY A 177 -0.71 15.30 -3.16
C GLY A 177 -0.92 13.93 -3.80
N TYR A 178 -1.04 12.87 -2.99
CA TYR A 178 -1.41 11.53 -3.45
C TYR A 178 -2.81 11.53 -4.09
N ALA A 179 -3.77 12.22 -3.48
CA ALA A 179 -5.15 12.33 -3.95
C ALA A 179 -5.63 13.79 -3.99
N THR A 180 -6.52 14.11 -4.93
CA THR A 180 -7.13 15.45 -5.08
C THR A 180 -8.29 15.67 -4.10
N ASP A 181 -8.99 14.62 -3.69
CA ASP A 181 -10.12 14.68 -2.75
C ASP A 181 -9.71 15.23 -1.36
N PRO A 182 -10.30 16.34 -0.88
CA PRO A 182 -10.04 16.87 0.46
C PRO A 182 -10.44 15.91 1.59
N LYS A 183 -11.38 14.98 1.36
CA LYS A 183 -11.83 13.98 2.36
C LYS A 183 -10.98 12.72 2.37
N TYR A 184 -9.95 12.62 1.53
CA TYR A 184 -9.09 11.44 1.42
C TYR A 184 -8.51 10.98 2.77
N PRO A 185 -7.95 11.87 3.63
CA PRO A 185 -7.46 11.45 4.93
C PRO A 185 -8.54 10.82 5.81
N GLN A 186 -9.74 11.41 5.83
CA GLN A 186 -10.86 10.93 6.65
C GLN A 186 -11.38 9.59 6.14
N LYS A 187 -11.40 9.36 4.82
CA LYS A 187 -11.74 8.07 4.23
C LYS A 187 -10.79 6.97 4.70
N LEU A 188 -9.47 7.21 4.63
CA LEU A 188 -8.48 6.24 5.11
C LEU A 188 -8.60 5.99 6.61
N ILE A 189 -8.66 7.06 7.42
CA ILE A 189 -8.81 6.95 8.88
C ILE A 189 -10.08 6.17 9.23
N SER A 190 -11.20 6.45 8.57
CA SER A 190 -12.46 5.75 8.81
C SER A 190 -12.37 4.25 8.47
N LEU A 191 -11.71 3.87 7.37
CA LEU A 191 -11.49 2.46 7.04
C LEU A 191 -10.59 1.78 8.07
N ILE A 192 -9.51 2.43 8.48
CA ILE A 192 -8.57 1.91 9.48
C ILE A 192 -9.27 1.67 10.81
N GLU A 193 -10.02 2.66 11.31
CA GLU A 193 -10.72 2.57 12.59
C GLU A 193 -11.90 1.58 12.52
N ARG A 194 -12.72 1.63 11.47
CA ARG A 194 -13.90 0.75 11.31
C ARG A 194 -13.51 -0.72 11.25
N TYR A 195 -12.44 -1.05 10.54
CA TYR A 195 -11.99 -2.44 10.37
C TYR A 195 -10.80 -2.81 11.25
N GLN A 196 -10.40 -1.93 12.17
CA GLN A 196 -9.28 -2.11 13.11
C GLN A 196 -8.00 -2.54 12.39
N LEU A 197 -7.66 -1.87 11.29
CA LEU A 197 -6.51 -2.23 10.45
C LEU A 197 -5.17 -1.90 11.13
N ASP A 198 -5.16 -1.00 12.10
CA ASP A 198 -3.99 -0.66 12.93
C ASP A 198 -3.46 -1.86 13.75
N ARG A 199 -4.25 -2.93 13.89
CA ARG A 199 -3.77 -4.20 14.46
C ARG A 199 -2.59 -4.79 13.67
N PHE A 200 -2.52 -4.50 12.37
CA PHE A 200 -1.43 -4.95 11.51
C PHE A 200 -0.15 -4.15 11.76
N ASP A 201 -0.25 -2.89 12.21
CA ASP A 201 0.90 -2.04 12.53
C ASP A 201 1.61 -2.50 13.82
N LYS A 202 0.80 -2.90 14.82
CA LYS A 202 1.26 -3.22 16.19
C LYS A 202 2.00 -4.55 16.31
N GLN A 203 1.78 -5.48 15.38
CA GLN A 203 2.43 -6.79 15.42
C GLN A 203 3.90 -6.73 15.02
N ILE A 204 4.34 -5.63 14.44
CA ILE A 204 5.76 -5.38 14.23
C ILE A 204 6.36 -5.01 15.58
N LYS A 205 6.82 -6.04 16.29
CA LYS A 205 7.91 -5.85 17.24
C LYS A 205 9.07 -5.36 16.38
N PHE A 206 9.25 -4.04 16.28
CA PHE A 206 10.56 -3.48 16.02
C PHE A 206 11.39 -3.97 17.19
N LYS A 207 11.90 -5.20 17.11
CA LYS A 207 12.93 -5.66 18.02
C LYS A 207 13.92 -4.52 17.89
N LYS A 208 14.11 -3.77 18.99
CA LYS A 208 15.40 -3.16 19.24
C LYS A 208 16.32 -4.35 19.09
N ARG A 209 16.84 -4.56 17.87
CA ARG A 209 17.87 -5.54 17.65
C ARG A 209 18.91 -5.00 18.60
N LYS A 210 19.11 -5.68 19.74
CA LYS A 210 20.39 -5.62 20.45
C LYS A 210 21.39 -5.55 19.32
N LYS A 211 22.22 -4.50 19.29
CA LYS A 211 23.31 -4.33 18.34
C LYS A 211 23.99 -5.70 18.29
N LYS A 212 23.57 -6.55 17.34
CA LYS A 212 24.23 -7.81 17.10
C LYS A 212 25.36 -7.28 16.29
N THR A 213 26.45 -7.00 16.98
CA THR A 213 27.77 -6.98 16.42
C THR A 213 27.84 -8.27 15.61
N LEU A 214 27.43 -8.19 14.34
CA LEU A 214 27.79 -9.20 13.36
C LEU A 214 29.31 -9.14 13.42
N SER A 215 29.89 -10.21 13.94
CA SER A 215 31.31 -10.47 13.81
C SER A 215 31.71 -10.11 12.38
N LYS A 216 32.80 -9.34 12.26
CA LYS A 216 33.46 -8.96 11.01
C LYS A 216 33.92 -10.22 10.24
N ALA A 217 33.00 -11.00 9.69
CA ALA A 217 33.29 -11.79 8.52
C ALA A 217 33.16 -10.83 7.32
N PRO A 218 34.13 -10.78 6.40
CA PRO A 218 33.99 -9.97 5.19
C PRO A 218 32.77 -10.49 4.42
N VAL A 219 31.70 -9.68 4.38
CA VAL A 219 30.58 -9.93 3.47
C VAL A 219 31.15 -9.80 2.07
N SER A 220 31.22 -10.92 1.34
CA SER A 220 31.57 -10.90 -0.08
C SER A 220 30.62 -9.92 -0.77
N SER A 221 31.16 -8.98 -1.54
CA SER A 221 30.35 -7.98 -2.22
C SER A 221 30.86 -7.77 -3.63
N ILE A 222 29.92 -7.64 -4.55
CA ILE A 222 30.19 -7.27 -5.94
C ILE A 222 29.97 -5.77 -6.11
N LEU A 223 30.67 -5.17 -7.06
CA LEU A 223 30.54 -3.74 -7.33
C LEU A 223 29.56 -3.53 -8.50
N HIS A 224 28.47 -2.83 -8.25
CA HIS A 224 27.53 -2.41 -9.26
C HIS A 224 27.74 -0.93 -9.59
N THR A 225 27.81 -0.58 -10.87
CA THR A 225 27.83 0.83 -11.32
C THR A 225 26.41 1.23 -11.71
N VAL A 226 25.85 2.20 -11.00
CA VAL A 226 24.48 2.70 -11.18
C VAL A 226 24.33 3.21 -12.61
N ALA A 227 23.42 2.63 -13.38
CA ALA A 227 23.08 3.09 -14.71
C ALA A 227 21.97 4.15 -14.67
N LEU A 228 21.78 4.85 -15.79
CA LEU A 228 20.63 5.75 -15.94
C LEU A 228 19.33 4.95 -15.81
N GLY A 229 18.50 5.30 -14.83
CA GLY A 229 17.24 4.60 -14.53
C GLY A 229 17.34 3.52 -13.47
N ASP A 230 18.52 3.26 -12.91
CA ASP A 230 18.65 2.41 -11.74
C ASP A 230 18.08 3.08 -10.49
N THR A 231 17.41 2.29 -9.66
CA THR A 231 17.04 2.62 -8.30
C THR A 231 17.70 1.64 -7.35
N LEU A 232 17.81 1.98 -6.06
CA LEU A 232 18.33 1.02 -5.08
C LEU A 232 17.55 -0.29 -5.09
N TYR A 233 16.26 -0.22 -5.40
CA TYR A 233 15.42 -1.40 -5.51
C TYR A 233 15.67 -2.19 -6.80
N SER A 234 15.81 -1.55 -7.97
CA SER A 234 16.14 -2.27 -9.21
C SER A 234 17.44 -3.06 -9.05
N ILE A 235 18.42 -2.46 -8.38
CA ILE A 235 19.70 -3.06 -8.05
C ILE A 235 19.52 -4.19 -7.02
N ALA A 236 18.80 -3.95 -5.92
CA ALA A 236 18.55 -4.97 -4.91
C ALA A 236 17.87 -6.21 -5.50
N ARG A 237 16.87 -6.03 -6.35
CA ARG A 237 16.21 -7.13 -7.07
C ARG A 237 17.13 -7.83 -8.06
N LYS A 238 17.89 -7.08 -8.85
CA LYS A 238 18.83 -7.64 -9.84
C LYS A 238 19.77 -8.66 -9.21
N TYR A 239 20.20 -8.40 -7.98
CA TYR A 239 21.14 -9.24 -7.24
C TYR A 239 20.48 -10.11 -6.16
N ASN A 240 19.15 -10.11 -6.07
CA ASN A 240 18.39 -10.84 -5.06
C ASN A 240 18.84 -10.55 -3.62
N VAL A 241 19.13 -9.29 -3.31
CA VAL A 241 19.54 -8.84 -1.97
C VAL A 241 18.45 -8.03 -1.30
N ALA A 242 18.46 -8.00 0.03
CA ALA A 242 17.61 -7.09 0.79
C ALA A 242 18.03 -5.62 0.53
N LEU A 243 17.05 -4.77 0.26
CA LEU A 243 17.27 -3.34 0.01
C LEU A 243 18.00 -2.68 1.19
N GLU A 244 17.65 -3.05 2.41
CA GLU A 244 18.28 -2.55 3.64
C GLU A 244 19.74 -3.00 3.74
N ALA A 245 20.08 -4.20 3.25
CA ALA A 245 21.46 -4.66 3.22
C ALA A 245 22.28 -3.84 2.23
N LEU A 246 21.72 -3.56 1.05
CA LEU A 246 22.34 -2.68 0.05
C LEU A 246 22.54 -1.25 0.58
N ILE A 247 21.52 -0.67 1.22
CA ILE A 247 21.57 0.67 1.82
C ILE A 247 22.65 0.73 2.91
N ARG A 248 22.65 -0.24 3.84
CA ARG A 248 23.60 -0.29 4.96
C ARG A 248 25.04 -0.47 4.49
N LEU A 249 25.26 -1.32 3.49
CA LEU A 249 26.59 -1.61 2.97
C LEU A 249 27.22 -0.39 2.29
N ASN A 250 26.39 0.52 1.78
CA ASN A 250 26.82 1.74 1.08
C ASN A 250 26.56 3.04 1.85
N THR A 251 26.15 2.95 3.12
CA THR A 251 25.88 4.11 3.99
C THR A 251 24.96 5.15 3.34
N ILE A 252 23.87 4.71 2.72
CA ILE A 252 22.94 5.60 2.00
C ILE A 252 21.86 6.09 2.97
N GLU A 253 21.72 7.41 3.14
CA GLU A 253 20.81 7.98 4.14
C GLU A 253 19.42 8.32 3.56
N ASN A 254 19.35 8.76 2.30
CA ASN A 254 18.13 9.30 1.69
C ASN A 254 17.65 8.52 0.46
N ASN A 255 17.99 7.24 0.37
CA ASN A 255 17.71 6.36 -0.78
C ASN A 255 18.10 6.93 -2.15
N THR A 256 18.97 7.94 -2.19
CA THR A 256 19.35 8.66 -3.40
C THR A 256 20.63 8.06 -3.95
N ILE A 257 20.61 7.73 -5.24
CA ILE A 257 21.78 7.26 -5.99
C ILE A 257 21.88 8.01 -7.31
N TYR A 258 23.10 8.11 -7.84
CA TYR A 258 23.39 8.85 -9.07
C TYR A 258 23.98 7.93 -10.14
N PRO A 259 23.63 8.13 -11.44
CA PRO A 259 24.30 7.44 -12.52
C PRO A 259 25.83 7.57 -12.43
N GLY A 260 26.54 6.46 -12.61
CA GLY A 260 27.99 6.35 -12.43
C GLY A 260 28.45 6.08 -10.99
N GLN A 261 27.57 6.16 -9.99
CA GLN A 261 27.90 5.80 -8.62
C GLN A 261 28.20 4.30 -8.50
N LYS A 262 29.24 3.95 -7.76
CA LYS A 262 29.61 2.55 -7.49
C LYS A 262 29.02 2.11 -6.16
N LEU A 263 28.17 1.09 -6.18
CA LEU A 263 27.57 0.48 -5.00
C LEU A 263 28.13 -0.91 -4.76
N LYS A 264 28.51 -1.19 -3.51
CA LYS A 264 28.81 -2.53 -3.00
C LYS A 264 27.50 -3.27 -2.80
N VAL A 265 27.31 -4.38 -3.49
CA VAL A 265 26.13 -5.23 -3.37
C VAL A 265 26.54 -6.51 -2.63
N PRO A 266 25.90 -6.88 -1.51
CA PRO A 266 26.26 -8.09 -0.78
C PRO A 266 25.97 -9.35 -1.62
N GLN A 267 26.76 -10.42 -1.43
CA GLN A 267 26.46 -11.76 -1.94
C GLN A 267 25.96 -12.68 -0.82
#